data_AF-A0A2V7RF34-F1
#
_entry.id   AF-A0A2V7RF34-F1
#
_cell.length_a   1.000
_cell.length_b   1.000
_cell.length_c   1.000
_cell.angle_alpha   90.00
_cell.angle_beta   90.00
_cell.angle_gamma   90.00
#
_symmetry.space_group_name_H-M   'P 1'
#
loop_
_entity.id
_entity.type
_entity.pdbx_description
1 polymer ?
#
loop_
_entity_poly.entity_id
_entity_poly.type
_entity_poly.pdbx_seq_one_letter_code
_entity_poly.pdbx_strand_id
1 'polypeptide(L)'
;GPDSAAVVDVTRLFTTNVSEIAAIRGQIDANRSYVERAIAFPDNVEIEATQTGVPGGSATAGRGGGGGGAGAAAQQAQSVVAHWSIVRLPEQPMQPRRADERIGFFSVRTVDFGSRDQRAVTKEYITRWRLECSNRREGNLCYPKKQVYSLADMLDDLRKGVWSELAEGSPKIDAYRRQLQNNYFTQAAQVDPRARTIPFPDSLMGKLLEWGVAHEIGHTIGLQHDQIGSSTYPADSIRSASWVHRMGHSPSIMDYSRMNYVAQPEDKLPLSDITPRVGPWDRYTIMWGYKEITAETPDDERATLEQWARMQDSVPWYRFSGNNAFGQYGTLNEAVGDADPVRSTRLGFKNIARVVGYIPSAGTRPGEDNDLLKELYDRTVGQWATEAGHVATIIGGGTVQYKSGSQQGAVYSALPRAREIEAMRFLNEEVFKTPTYLIRPDIASRIEAEGMLSRIGSAQNRVLAS
;
A
#
# COMPACT_ATOMS: atom_id res chain seq x y z
N GLY A 1 13.57 44.46 24.46
CA GLY A 1 13.04 45.85 24.34
C GLY A 1 12.17 46.17 25.55
N PRO A 2 11.48 47.32 25.57
CA PRO A 2 10.69 47.83 26.70
C PRO A 2 9.53 46.92 27.18
N ASP A 3 9.32 45.81 26.49
CA ASP A 3 8.17 44.91 26.64
C ASP A 3 8.59 43.52 27.16
N SER A 4 9.86 43.33 27.54
CA SER A 4 10.40 42.06 28.08
C SER A 4 10.20 40.80 27.21
N ALA A 5 9.86 40.93 25.93
CA ALA A 5 9.88 39.80 25.00
C ALA A 5 11.33 39.46 24.63
N ALA A 6 11.79 38.27 25.01
CA ALA A 6 13.03 37.72 24.49
C ALA A 6 12.87 37.44 22.99
N VAL A 7 13.73 38.04 22.16
CA VAL A 7 13.79 37.73 20.73
C VAL A 7 14.84 36.64 20.54
N VAL A 8 14.42 35.50 20.02
CA VAL A 8 15.32 34.38 19.70
C VAL A 8 15.50 34.33 18.18
N ASP A 9 16.71 34.55 17.70
CA ASP A 9 17.04 34.34 16.29
C ASP A 9 17.13 32.84 16.01
N VAL A 10 16.16 32.34 15.25
CA VAL A 10 16.06 30.94 14.82
C VAL A 10 16.33 30.78 13.33
N THR A 11 16.86 31.78 12.63
CA THR A 11 17.09 31.73 11.17
C THR A 11 17.91 30.50 10.77
N ARG A 12 18.95 30.20 11.55
CA ARG A 12 19.83 29.04 11.32
C ARG A 12 19.12 27.69 11.40
N LEU A 13 17.98 27.62 12.10
CA LEU A 13 17.17 26.42 12.17
C LEU A 13 16.69 26.02 10.76
N PHE A 14 16.32 27.01 9.94
CA PHE A 14 15.75 26.78 8.60
C PHE A 14 16.76 26.92 7.46
N THR A 15 17.93 27.53 7.70
CA THR A 15 18.95 27.78 6.67
C THR A 15 20.20 26.90 6.78
N THR A 16 20.25 25.99 7.75
CA THR A 16 21.40 25.08 7.95
C THR A 16 20.95 23.62 8.09
N ASN A 17 21.92 22.70 8.14
CA ASN A 17 21.65 21.28 8.26
C ASN A 17 21.35 20.88 9.71
N VAL A 18 20.13 21.14 10.14
CA VAL A 18 19.55 20.57 11.37
C VAL A 18 18.84 19.26 10.99
N SER A 19 19.31 18.14 11.56
CA SER A 19 18.95 16.79 11.11
C SER A 19 17.44 16.51 11.20
N GLU A 20 16.73 17.13 12.11
CA GLU A 20 15.31 16.90 12.35
C GLU A 20 14.40 17.63 11.35
N ILE A 21 14.88 18.69 10.71
CA ILE A 21 14.04 19.63 9.94
C ILE A 21 14.61 20.02 8.57
N ALA A 22 15.86 19.69 8.25
CA ALA A 22 16.47 20.02 6.97
C ALA A 22 15.70 19.37 5.80
N ALA A 23 15.35 20.19 4.81
CA ALA A 23 14.68 19.76 3.59
C ALA A 23 15.63 19.03 2.64
N ILE A 24 16.91 19.42 2.62
CA ILE A 24 17.97 18.73 1.88
C ILE A 24 18.77 17.85 2.85
N ARG A 25 18.69 16.53 2.65
CA ARG A 25 19.55 15.55 3.32
C ARG A 25 20.95 15.59 2.70
N GLY A 26 21.85 16.45 3.20
CA GLY A 26 23.18 16.64 2.63
C GLY A 26 23.91 17.85 3.21
N GLN A 27 24.80 18.46 2.42
CA GLN A 27 25.44 19.71 2.81
C GLN A 27 24.57 20.89 2.38
N ILE A 28 24.13 21.70 3.34
CA ILE A 28 23.38 22.93 3.07
C ILE A 28 24.35 24.12 3.03
N ASP A 29 24.23 24.91 1.99
CA ASP A 29 24.91 26.19 1.81
C ASP A 29 24.07 27.30 2.46
N ALA A 30 24.44 27.66 3.68
CA ALA A 30 23.73 28.67 4.47
C ALA A 30 23.72 30.06 3.80
N ASN A 31 24.69 30.36 2.93
CA ASN A 31 24.77 31.66 2.25
C ASN A 31 23.81 31.74 1.05
N ARG A 32 23.31 30.60 0.57
CA ARG A 32 22.30 30.49 -0.50
C ARG A 32 20.97 29.96 0.01
N SER A 33 20.78 29.97 1.34
CA SER A 33 19.56 29.53 2.00
C SER A 33 19.00 30.67 2.84
N TYR A 34 17.70 30.93 2.76
CA TYR A 34 17.07 32.06 3.43
C TYR A 34 15.60 31.78 3.74
N VAL A 35 15.09 32.41 4.79
CA VAL A 35 13.68 32.36 5.16
C VAL A 35 12.92 33.30 4.23
N GLU A 36 11.93 32.78 3.52
CA GLU A 36 11.07 33.52 2.61
C GLU A 36 10.00 34.28 3.39
N ARG A 37 9.35 33.58 4.34
CA ARG A 37 8.24 34.13 5.13
C ARG A 37 8.07 33.37 6.43
N ALA A 38 7.62 34.09 7.46
CA ALA A 38 7.09 33.50 8.69
C ALA A 38 5.74 34.12 9.02
N ILE A 39 4.73 33.30 9.30
CA ILE A 39 3.40 33.73 9.74
C ILE A 39 3.10 33.09 11.08
N ALA A 40 2.72 33.90 12.06
CA ALA A 40 2.31 33.43 13.38
C ALA A 40 0.78 33.49 13.52
N PHE A 41 0.22 32.42 14.06
CA PHE A 41 -1.16 32.26 14.49
C PHE A 41 -1.18 31.97 16.00
N PRO A 42 -2.35 32.01 16.68
CA PRO A 42 -2.41 31.78 18.13
C PRO A 42 -1.79 30.45 18.60
N ASP A 43 -1.92 29.38 17.79
CA ASP A 43 -1.49 28.04 18.16
C ASP A 43 -0.43 27.43 17.23
N ASN A 44 0.02 28.15 16.20
CA ASN A 44 1.07 27.66 15.30
C ASN A 44 1.86 28.80 14.63
N VAL A 45 3.07 28.47 14.20
CA VAL A 45 3.90 29.34 13.36
C VAL A 45 4.23 28.58 12.09
N GLU A 46 3.92 29.18 10.94
CA GLU A 46 4.28 28.67 9.62
C GLU A 46 5.54 29.36 9.13
N ILE A 47 6.54 28.59 8.75
CA ILE A 47 7.82 29.08 8.20
C ILE A 47 8.00 28.52 6.80
N GLU A 48 8.35 29.39 5.87
CA GLU A 48 8.75 29.04 4.51
C GLU A 48 10.19 29.46 4.32
N ALA A 49 11.05 28.54 3.87
CA ALA A 49 12.45 28.85 3.60
C ALA A 49 12.97 28.10 2.38
N THR A 50 13.83 28.77 1.61
CA THR A 50 14.60 28.17 0.53
C THR A 50 15.89 27.60 1.12
N GLN A 51 16.10 26.29 0.99
CA GLN A 51 17.38 25.63 1.28
C GLN A 51 18.11 25.31 -0.01
N THR A 52 19.36 25.75 -0.13
CA THR A 52 20.25 25.41 -1.24
C THR A 52 21.38 24.54 -0.74
N GLY A 53 21.62 23.39 -1.37
CA GLY A 53 22.63 22.44 -0.90
C GLY A 53 22.93 21.34 -1.89
N VAL A 54 23.96 20.54 -1.58
CA VAL A 54 24.29 19.32 -2.33
C VAL A 54 23.67 18.14 -1.58
N PRO A 55 22.67 17.45 -2.15
CA PRO A 55 22.09 16.25 -1.55
C PRO A 55 23.17 15.19 -1.33
N GLY A 56 23.13 14.46 -0.23
CA GLY A 56 24.04 13.34 0.01
C GLY A 56 23.80 12.21 -0.99
N GLY A 57 24.86 11.52 -1.41
CA GLY A 57 24.75 10.27 -2.16
C GLY A 57 23.89 9.25 -1.44
N SER A 58 22.87 8.74 -2.10
CA SER A 58 22.15 7.54 -1.67
C SER A 58 23.15 6.38 -1.66
N ALA A 59 23.63 5.99 -0.47
CA ALA A 59 24.24 4.68 -0.30
C ALA A 59 23.11 3.64 -0.26
N THR A 60 22.56 3.31 -1.41
CA THR A 60 21.85 2.04 -1.56
C THR A 60 22.91 0.95 -1.41
N ALA A 61 22.94 0.31 -0.24
CA ALA A 61 23.72 -0.89 0.00
C ALA A 61 23.08 -2.08 -0.76
N GLY A 62 23.16 -2.04 -2.09
CA GLY A 62 23.00 -3.20 -2.93
C GLY A 62 24.32 -3.96 -2.95
N ARG A 63 24.40 -5.08 -2.22
CA ARG A 63 25.43 -6.09 -2.42
C ARG A 63 25.23 -6.71 -3.81
N GLY A 64 25.99 -6.23 -4.79
CA GLY A 64 26.09 -6.81 -6.13
C GLY A 64 27.35 -6.28 -6.80
N GLY A 65 28.42 -7.08 -6.80
CA GLY A 65 29.67 -6.73 -7.45
C GLY A 65 29.58 -6.82 -8.97
N GLY A 66 30.25 -5.91 -9.68
CA GLY A 66 30.44 -6.00 -11.12
C GLY A 66 30.83 -4.68 -11.78
N GLY A 67 32.14 -4.42 -11.83
CA GLY A 67 32.88 -3.69 -12.87
C GLY A 67 32.29 -2.45 -13.56
N GLY A 68 32.99 -1.32 -13.41
CA GLY A 68 32.91 -0.19 -14.34
C GLY A 68 33.08 1.15 -13.63
N GLY A 69 34.31 1.65 -13.54
CA GLY A 69 34.59 3.01 -13.08
C GLY A 69 34.07 4.04 -14.08
N ALA A 70 32.79 4.41 -13.95
CA ALA A 70 32.27 5.68 -14.45
C ALA A 70 32.49 6.70 -13.33
N GLY A 71 33.22 7.79 -13.61
CA GLY A 71 33.44 8.86 -12.65
C GLY A 71 32.11 9.34 -12.08
N ALA A 72 31.99 9.32 -10.76
CA ALA A 72 30.83 9.87 -10.08
C ALA A 72 30.67 11.33 -10.52
N ALA A 73 29.62 11.62 -11.27
CA ALA A 73 29.28 12.99 -11.62
C ALA A 73 29.15 13.79 -10.31
N ALA A 74 29.82 14.94 -10.23
CA ALA A 74 29.69 15.82 -9.08
C ALA A 74 28.20 16.13 -8.87
N GLN A 75 27.67 15.80 -7.69
CA GLN A 75 26.29 16.10 -7.35
C GLN A 75 26.10 17.61 -7.40
N GLN A 76 25.19 18.07 -8.24
CA GLN A 76 24.90 19.50 -8.39
C GLN A 76 24.12 20.02 -7.18
N ALA A 77 24.38 21.27 -6.82
CA ALA A 77 23.58 21.94 -5.80
C ALA A 77 22.15 22.13 -6.30
N GLN A 78 21.18 21.89 -5.42
CA GLN A 78 19.75 22.05 -5.66
C GLN A 78 19.18 23.05 -4.65
N SER A 79 18.13 23.77 -5.04
CA SER A 79 17.37 24.65 -4.16
C SER A 79 15.97 24.08 -3.97
N VAL A 80 15.52 23.95 -2.73
CA VAL A 80 14.20 23.43 -2.33
C VAL A 80 13.51 24.46 -1.45
N VAL A 81 12.28 24.83 -1.80
CA VAL A 81 11.40 25.59 -0.91
C VAL A 81 10.72 24.59 0.01
N ALA A 82 10.87 24.78 1.32
CA ALA A 82 10.24 23.95 2.32
C ALA A 82 9.34 24.78 3.22
N HIS A 83 8.24 24.16 3.64
CA HIS A 83 7.24 24.72 4.54
C HIS A 83 7.25 23.91 5.84
N TRP A 84 7.38 24.59 6.97
CA TRP A 84 7.33 24.00 8.31
C TRP A 84 6.20 24.62 9.11
N SER A 85 5.37 23.76 9.70
CA SER A 85 4.35 24.15 10.68
C SER A 85 4.83 23.77 12.08
N ILE A 86 5.05 24.77 12.94
CA ILE A 86 5.38 24.57 14.35
C ILE A 86 4.12 24.80 15.16
N VAL A 87 3.53 23.71 15.66
CA VAL A 87 2.23 23.73 16.35
C VAL A 87 2.43 23.62 17.87
N ARG A 88 1.72 24.45 18.63
CA ARG A 88 1.64 24.37 20.09
C ARG A 88 0.98 23.05 20.49
N LEU A 89 1.67 22.28 21.33
CA LEU A 89 1.12 21.04 21.85
C LEU A 89 -0.03 21.31 22.85
N PRO A 90 -1.06 20.42 22.92
CA PRO A 90 -2.09 20.52 23.93
C PRO A 90 -1.53 20.45 25.35
N GLU A 91 -2.14 21.19 26.29
CA GLU A 91 -1.74 21.17 27.71
C GLU A 91 -1.86 19.78 28.34
N GLN A 92 -2.89 19.03 27.95
CA GLN A 92 -3.07 17.62 28.31
C GLN A 92 -2.67 16.74 27.13
N PRO A 93 -1.46 16.14 27.14
CA PRO A 93 -1.01 15.29 26.06
C PRO A 93 -1.90 14.05 25.95
N MET A 94 -2.09 13.58 24.72
CA MET A 94 -2.70 12.28 24.49
C MET A 94 -1.75 11.18 25.00
N GLN A 95 -2.28 10.22 25.76
CA GLN A 95 -1.50 9.04 26.13
C GLN A 95 -1.16 8.22 24.88
N PRO A 96 0.14 8.07 24.56
CA PRO A 96 0.54 7.31 23.38
C PRO A 96 0.35 5.81 23.65
N ARG A 97 0.11 5.05 22.59
CA ARG A 97 0.03 3.58 22.65
C ARG A 97 1.31 3.00 22.05
N ARG A 98 1.96 2.09 22.79
CA ARG A 98 3.17 1.39 22.33
C ARG A 98 2.87 0.68 21.01
N ALA A 99 3.77 0.79 20.05
CA ALA A 99 3.68 0.03 18.82
C ALA A 99 3.98 -1.46 19.09
N ASP A 100 3.38 -2.32 18.27
CA ASP A 100 3.60 -3.76 18.28
C ASP A 100 3.74 -4.23 16.83
N GLU A 101 4.85 -4.88 16.50
CA GLU A 101 5.14 -5.33 15.14
C GLU A 101 4.13 -6.34 14.59
N ARG A 102 3.35 -6.97 15.47
CA ARG A 102 2.29 -7.91 15.09
C ARG A 102 1.00 -7.22 14.66
N ILE A 103 0.95 -5.89 14.68
CA ILE A 103 -0.23 -5.09 14.39
C ILE A 103 0.13 -3.99 13.38
N GLY A 104 -0.64 -3.91 12.29
CA GLY A 104 -0.35 -3.01 11.17
C GLY A 104 -0.74 -1.55 11.40
N PHE A 105 -0.05 -0.86 12.33
CA PHE A 105 -0.16 0.60 12.50
C PHE A 105 1.12 1.32 12.11
N PHE A 106 1.01 2.45 11.42
CA PHE A 106 2.12 3.39 11.29
C PHE A 106 2.61 3.79 12.68
N SER A 107 3.91 3.99 12.80
CA SER A 107 4.54 4.26 14.08
C SER A 107 5.65 5.29 13.96
N VAL A 108 5.92 5.95 15.09
CA VAL A 108 7.03 6.87 15.26
C VAL A 108 7.96 6.34 16.32
N ARG A 109 9.26 6.30 16.00
CA ARG A 109 10.33 5.92 16.92
C ARG A 109 10.95 7.17 17.54
N THR A 110 11.18 7.12 18.84
CA THR A 110 11.83 8.16 19.61
C THR A 110 12.90 7.53 20.49
N VAL A 111 14.09 8.15 20.54
CA VAL A 111 15.14 7.72 21.45
C VAL A 111 14.97 8.45 22.78
N ASP A 112 14.76 7.69 23.85
CA ASP A 112 14.66 8.21 25.21
C ASP A 112 16.07 8.33 25.82
N PHE A 113 16.59 9.55 25.82
CA PHE A 113 17.87 9.91 26.45
C PHE A 113 17.74 10.22 27.94
N GLY A 114 16.53 10.31 28.48
CA GLY A 114 16.28 10.62 29.89
C GLY A 114 16.14 9.37 30.77
N SER A 115 16.07 8.18 30.17
CA SER A 115 15.96 6.93 30.92
C SER A 115 17.22 6.65 31.75
N ARG A 116 17.04 6.03 32.93
CA ARG A 116 18.15 5.58 33.78
C ARG A 116 18.82 4.29 33.28
N ASP A 117 18.36 3.76 32.15
CA ASP A 117 18.93 2.54 31.58
C ASP A 117 20.34 2.83 31.07
N GLN A 118 21.25 1.86 31.18
CA GLN A 118 22.63 1.96 30.68
C GLN A 118 22.70 1.89 29.14
N ARG A 119 21.63 2.28 28.45
CA ARG A 119 21.52 2.35 27.00
C ARG A 119 20.46 3.38 26.61
N ALA A 120 20.62 3.98 25.43
CA ALA A 120 19.56 4.75 24.81
C ALA A 120 18.38 3.82 24.47
N VAL A 121 17.21 4.08 25.07
CA VAL A 121 16.03 3.24 24.87
C VAL A 121 15.21 3.81 23.72
N THR A 122 15.13 3.08 22.62
CA THR A 122 14.17 3.43 21.56
C THR A 122 12.77 3.02 22.01
N LYS A 123 11.87 4.01 22.08
CA LYS A 123 10.44 3.82 22.29
C LYS A 123 9.71 4.04 20.97
N GLU A 124 8.75 3.18 20.67
CA GLU A 124 7.96 3.27 19.44
C GLU A 124 6.48 3.34 19.80
N TYR A 125 5.76 4.25 19.16
CA TYR A 125 4.34 4.50 19.42
C TYR A 125 3.58 4.56 18.11
N ILE A 126 2.33 4.09 18.10
CA ILE A 126 1.48 4.15 16.92
C ILE A 126 1.02 5.58 16.63
N THR A 127 0.89 5.90 15.34
CA THR A 127 0.27 7.13 14.86
C THR A 127 -1.24 6.92 14.83
N ARG A 128 -1.97 7.64 15.69
CA ARG A 128 -3.42 7.57 15.79
C ARG A 128 -4.04 8.90 16.18
N TRP A 129 -5.31 9.11 15.84
CA TRP A 129 -6.06 10.28 16.26
C TRP A 129 -6.50 10.18 17.73
N ARG A 130 -6.59 11.33 18.41
CA ARG A 130 -7.23 11.42 19.72
C ARG A 130 -8.76 11.34 19.56
N LEU A 131 -9.28 10.12 19.56
CA LEU A 131 -10.72 9.86 19.51
C LEU A 131 -11.24 9.54 20.90
N GLU A 132 -12.04 10.44 21.46
CA GLU A 132 -12.66 10.28 22.78
C GLU A 132 -14.18 10.41 22.65
N CYS A 133 -14.92 9.46 23.23
CA CYS A 133 -16.38 9.51 23.22
C CYS A 133 -16.92 10.63 24.11
N SER A 134 -17.82 11.44 23.57
CA SER A 134 -18.71 12.29 24.36
C SER A 134 -19.86 11.48 24.97
N ASN A 135 -20.66 12.13 25.81
CA ASN A 135 -21.87 11.53 26.40
C ASN A 135 -23.00 11.35 25.36
N ARG A 136 -22.94 12.03 24.22
CA ARG A 136 -23.94 11.92 23.16
C ARG A 136 -23.69 10.63 22.36
N ARG A 137 -24.69 9.77 22.29
CA ARG A 137 -24.63 8.46 21.62
C ARG A 137 -25.71 8.32 20.55
N GLU A 138 -25.44 7.47 19.57
CA GLU A 138 -26.36 7.03 18.53
C GLU A 138 -26.14 5.52 18.31
N GLY A 139 -27.03 4.70 18.86
CA GLY A 139 -26.83 3.25 18.92
C GLY A 139 -25.54 2.88 19.68
N ASN A 140 -24.66 2.14 19.01
CA ASN A 140 -23.34 1.77 19.53
C ASN A 140 -22.25 2.82 19.24
N LEU A 141 -22.58 3.93 18.56
CA LEU A 141 -21.66 5.02 18.25
C LEU A 141 -21.78 6.15 19.28
N CYS A 142 -20.69 6.90 19.43
CA CYS A 142 -20.62 8.11 20.25
C CYS A 142 -20.14 9.27 19.38
N TYR A 143 -20.62 10.48 19.65
CA TYR A 143 -20.06 11.67 19.03
C TYR A 143 -18.71 12.00 19.70
N PRO A 144 -17.70 12.50 18.97
CA PRO A 144 -16.40 12.80 19.56
C PRO A 144 -16.49 13.98 20.55
N LYS A 145 -15.71 13.96 21.64
CA LYS A 145 -15.61 15.10 22.59
C LYS A 145 -15.11 16.37 21.92
N LYS A 146 -14.14 16.24 21.02
CA LYS A 146 -13.62 17.30 20.18
C LYS A 146 -13.74 16.86 18.73
N GLN A 147 -14.42 17.64 17.91
CA GLN A 147 -14.47 17.38 16.47
C GLN A 147 -13.04 17.52 15.92
N VAL A 148 -12.50 16.43 15.40
CA VAL A 148 -11.15 16.42 14.78
C VAL A 148 -11.26 16.75 13.29
N TYR A 149 -12.21 16.09 12.62
CA TYR A 149 -12.56 16.29 11.21
C TYR A 149 -14.00 15.79 11.04
N SER A 150 -14.90 16.54 10.41
CA SER A 150 -16.28 16.08 10.25
C SER A 150 -16.44 15.22 9.00
N LEU A 151 -17.46 14.34 9.01
CA LEU A 151 -17.82 13.59 7.81
C LEU A 151 -18.19 14.53 6.66
N ALA A 152 -18.79 15.68 6.96
CA ALA A 152 -19.12 16.69 5.96
C ALA A 152 -17.85 17.30 5.35
N ASP A 153 -16.86 17.68 6.17
CA ASP A 153 -15.57 18.20 5.70
C ASP A 153 -14.85 17.13 4.85
N MET A 154 -14.82 15.89 5.33
CA MET A 154 -14.25 14.76 4.58
C MET A 154 -14.91 14.59 3.21
N LEU A 155 -16.24 14.58 3.15
CA LEU A 155 -16.96 14.42 1.89
C LEU A 155 -16.78 15.63 0.97
N ASP A 156 -16.71 16.85 1.51
CA ASP A 156 -16.49 18.06 0.72
C ASP A 156 -15.07 18.12 0.16
N ASP A 157 -14.05 17.85 0.97
CA ASP A 157 -12.65 17.79 0.55
C ASP A 157 -12.41 16.63 -0.42
N LEU A 158 -13.00 15.46 -0.16
CA LEU A 158 -12.96 14.32 -1.08
C LEU A 158 -13.57 14.69 -2.43
N ARG A 159 -14.74 15.34 -2.43
CA ARG A 159 -15.39 15.79 -3.66
C ARG A 159 -14.52 16.81 -4.39
N LYS A 160 -13.94 17.78 -3.70
CA LYS A 160 -13.02 18.76 -4.31
C LYS A 160 -11.79 18.08 -4.90
N GLY A 161 -11.20 17.11 -4.19
CA GLY A 161 -10.01 16.39 -4.64
C GLY A 161 -10.28 15.47 -5.82
N VAL A 162 -11.29 14.61 -5.73
CA VAL A 162 -11.64 13.65 -6.80
C VAL A 162 -12.04 14.36 -8.09
N TRP A 163 -12.70 15.53 -7.99
CA TRP A 163 -13.19 16.29 -9.14
C TRP A 163 -12.37 17.54 -9.46
N SER A 164 -11.16 17.68 -8.90
CA SER A 164 -10.33 18.86 -9.13
C SER A 164 -10.03 19.07 -10.62
N GLU A 165 -9.90 17.99 -11.38
CA GLU A 165 -9.71 17.99 -12.83
C GLU A 165 -10.83 18.70 -13.61
N LEU A 166 -12.06 18.76 -13.06
CA LEU A 166 -13.19 19.46 -13.69
C LEU A 166 -13.07 20.99 -13.58
N ALA A 167 -12.27 21.47 -12.61
CA ALA A 167 -11.98 22.89 -12.46
C ALA A 167 -10.82 23.34 -13.37
N GLU A 168 -10.10 22.41 -14.01
CA GLU A 168 -9.02 22.74 -14.93
C GLU A 168 -9.56 23.03 -16.33
N GLY A 169 -8.97 24.00 -17.03
CA GLY A 169 -9.35 24.36 -18.41
C GLY A 169 -9.05 23.27 -19.44
N SER A 170 -8.41 22.16 -19.06
CA SER A 170 -8.06 21.03 -19.91
C SER A 170 -8.04 19.73 -19.11
N PRO A 171 -9.20 19.11 -18.84
CA PRO A 171 -9.28 17.91 -18.01
C PRO A 171 -8.45 16.78 -18.62
N LYS A 172 -7.47 16.25 -17.86
CA LYS A 172 -6.73 15.04 -18.21
C LYS A 172 -7.21 13.91 -17.33
N ILE A 173 -7.39 12.72 -17.91
CA ILE A 173 -7.71 11.53 -17.12
C ILE A 173 -6.57 11.30 -16.14
N ASP A 174 -6.90 11.38 -14.86
CA ASP A 174 -5.98 11.10 -13.77
C ASP A 174 -5.33 9.71 -13.90
N ALA A 175 -4.02 9.64 -13.63
CA ALA A 175 -3.22 8.43 -13.82
C ALA A 175 -3.70 7.28 -12.92
N TYR A 176 -4.20 7.60 -11.72
CA TYR A 176 -4.75 6.62 -10.80
C TYR A 176 -6.06 6.04 -11.35
N ARG A 177 -6.97 6.86 -11.88
CA ARG A 177 -8.21 6.37 -12.55
C ARG A 177 -7.89 5.44 -13.71
N ARG A 178 -6.89 5.76 -14.52
CA ARG A 178 -6.46 4.90 -15.64
C ARG A 178 -5.88 3.58 -15.14
N GLN A 179 -5.05 3.60 -14.11
CA GLN A 179 -4.51 2.39 -13.49
C GLN A 179 -5.62 1.51 -12.92
N LEU A 180 -6.60 2.09 -12.25
CA LEU A 180 -7.74 1.39 -11.68
C LEU A 180 -8.59 0.70 -12.77
N GLN A 181 -8.84 1.40 -13.87
CA GLN A 181 -9.52 0.83 -15.04
C GLN A 181 -8.74 -0.35 -15.64
N ASN A 182 -7.43 -0.19 -15.83
CA ASN A 182 -6.57 -1.24 -16.37
C ASN A 182 -6.54 -2.49 -15.48
N ASN A 183 -6.34 -2.31 -14.17
CA ASN A 183 -6.31 -3.41 -13.21
C ASN A 183 -7.65 -4.15 -13.19
N TYR A 184 -8.76 -3.42 -13.21
CA TYR A 184 -10.08 -4.05 -13.21
C TYR A 184 -10.36 -4.78 -14.54
N PHE A 185 -9.94 -4.24 -15.68
CA PHE A 185 -10.04 -4.94 -16.97
C PHE A 185 -9.28 -6.28 -16.92
N THR A 186 -8.02 -6.27 -16.47
CA THR A 186 -7.18 -7.48 -16.48
C THR A 186 -7.63 -8.51 -15.45
N GLN A 187 -8.22 -8.08 -14.33
CA GLN A 187 -8.53 -8.95 -13.20
C GLN A 187 -10.00 -9.38 -13.12
N ALA A 188 -10.94 -8.66 -13.74
CA ALA A 188 -12.37 -8.89 -13.56
C ALA A 188 -13.21 -8.95 -14.85
N ALA A 189 -12.69 -8.61 -16.03
CA ALA A 189 -13.51 -8.61 -17.27
C ALA A 189 -14.07 -9.99 -17.66
N GLN A 190 -13.48 -11.08 -17.17
CA GLN A 190 -14.00 -12.44 -17.31
C GLN A 190 -15.34 -12.64 -16.58
N VAL A 191 -15.56 -11.97 -15.45
CA VAL A 191 -16.77 -12.11 -14.61
C VAL A 191 -17.70 -10.91 -14.68
N ASP A 192 -17.21 -9.72 -15.05
CA ASP A 192 -18.02 -8.51 -15.24
C ASP A 192 -18.00 -8.03 -16.71
N PRO A 193 -19.08 -8.27 -17.47
CA PRO A 193 -19.19 -7.80 -18.84
C PRO A 193 -19.05 -6.28 -19.02
N ARG A 194 -19.36 -5.47 -18.00
CA ARG A 194 -19.26 -4.00 -18.08
C ARG A 194 -17.82 -3.54 -18.25
N ALA A 195 -16.85 -4.35 -17.81
CA ALA A 195 -15.44 -4.05 -17.97
C ALA A 195 -14.91 -4.34 -19.39
N ARG A 196 -15.71 -4.92 -20.29
CA ARG A 196 -15.28 -5.28 -21.65
C ARG A 196 -15.40 -4.14 -22.65
N THR A 197 -15.87 -2.98 -22.21
CA THR A 197 -16.04 -1.77 -23.02
C THR A 197 -15.43 -0.60 -22.27
N ILE A 198 -14.54 0.15 -22.93
CA ILE A 198 -13.87 1.31 -22.34
C ILE A 198 -14.36 2.58 -23.06
N PRO A 199 -14.81 3.62 -22.34
CA PRO A 199 -14.78 3.77 -20.88
C PRO A 199 -15.80 2.89 -20.16
N PHE A 200 -15.48 2.51 -18.92
CA PHE A 200 -16.42 1.80 -18.06
C PHE A 200 -17.63 2.70 -17.73
N PRO A 201 -18.82 2.13 -17.47
CA PRO A 201 -19.94 2.89 -16.97
C PRO A 201 -19.61 3.58 -15.64
N ASP A 202 -20.15 4.78 -15.42
CA ASP A 202 -19.93 5.57 -14.18
C ASP A 202 -20.30 4.78 -12.91
N SER A 203 -21.32 3.93 -12.99
CA SER A 203 -21.70 3.04 -11.87
C SER A 203 -20.60 2.06 -11.47
N LEU A 204 -19.80 1.58 -12.44
CA LEU A 204 -18.66 0.72 -12.17
C LEU A 204 -17.48 1.55 -11.65
N MET A 205 -17.13 2.64 -12.34
CA MET A 205 -16.01 3.50 -11.89
C MET A 205 -16.23 4.07 -10.50
N GLY A 206 -17.44 4.53 -10.18
CA GLY A 206 -17.80 5.02 -8.85
C GLY A 206 -17.59 3.97 -7.76
N LYS A 207 -17.92 2.69 -8.03
CA LYS A 207 -17.68 1.59 -7.08
C LYS A 207 -16.19 1.31 -6.87
N LEU A 208 -15.39 1.40 -7.93
CA LEU A 208 -13.94 1.22 -7.82
C LEU A 208 -13.28 2.38 -7.07
N LEU A 209 -13.74 3.61 -7.28
CA LEU A 209 -13.29 4.78 -6.53
C LEU A 209 -13.69 4.68 -5.05
N GLU A 210 -14.89 4.21 -4.73
CA GLU A 210 -15.35 3.99 -3.34
C GLU A 210 -14.38 3.09 -2.57
N TRP A 211 -13.92 1.98 -3.18
CA TRP A 211 -12.91 1.12 -2.58
C TRP A 211 -11.59 1.86 -2.34
N GLY A 212 -11.07 2.55 -3.37
CA GLY A 212 -9.80 3.27 -3.28
C GLY A 212 -9.82 4.34 -2.18
N VAL A 213 -10.90 5.12 -2.11
CA VAL A 213 -11.07 6.12 -1.05
C VAL A 213 -11.10 5.48 0.34
N ALA A 214 -11.81 4.36 0.49
CA ALA A 214 -11.88 3.68 1.78
C ALA A 214 -10.52 3.11 2.22
N HIS A 215 -9.69 2.65 1.27
CA HIS A 215 -8.29 2.26 1.52
C HIS A 215 -7.46 3.44 2.03
N GLU A 216 -7.52 4.59 1.35
CA GLU A 216 -6.77 5.78 1.77
C GLU A 216 -7.22 6.30 3.13
N ILE A 217 -8.53 6.25 3.44
CA ILE A 217 -9.04 6.57 4.78
C ILE A 217 -8.37 5.69 5.84
N GLY A 218 -8.16 4.40 5.55
CA GLY A 218 -7.43 3.48 6.44
C GLY A 218 -6.04 3.99 6.81
N HIS A 219 -5.27 4.52 5.83
CA HIS A 219 -3.99 5.16 6.11
C HIS A 219 -4.13 6.41 6.97
N THR A 220 -5.13 7.26 6.71
CA THR A 220 -5.34 8.47 7.51
C THR A 220 -5.60 8.17 8.99
N ILE A 221 -6.22 7.03 9.30
CA ILE A 221 -6.49 6.59 10.67
C ILE A 221 -5.38 5.69 11.24
N GLY A 222 -4.25 5.58 10.55
CA GLY A 222 -3.01 4.99 11.05
C GLY A 222 -2.71 3.58 10.57
N LEU A 223 -3.53 2.97 9.72
CA LEU A 223 -3.32 1.60 9.26
C LEU A 223 -2.21 1.51 8.20
N GLN A 224 -1.35 0.50 8.30
CA GLN A 224 -0.43 0.11 7.24
C GLN A 224 -1.12 -0.82 6.23
N HIS A 225 -0.47 -1.05 5.08
CA HIS A 225 -0.86 -2.13 4.18
C HIS A 225 -0.73 -3.49 4.88
N ASP A 226 -1.81 -4.28 4.87
CA ASP A 226 -1.81 -5.65 5.40
C ASP A 226 -1.35 -6.64 4.32
N GLN A 227 -0.04 -6.62 4.00
CA GLN A 227 0.48 -7.38 2.88
C GLN A 227 0.27 -8.90 3.01
N ILE A 228 0.08 -9.43 4.23
CA ILE A 228 -0.12 -10.87 4.43
C ILE A 228 -1.57 -11.32 4.26
N GLY A 229 -2.53 -10.38 4.27
CA GLY A 229 -3.95 -10.66 4.42
C GLY A 229 -4.47 -11.74 3.47
N SER A 230 -4.16 -11.60 2.18
CA SER A 230 -4.58 -12.50 1.09
C SER A 230 -4.18 -13.96 1.29
N SER A 231 -3.06 -14.19 1.99
CA SER A 231 -2.52 -15.52 2.24
C SER A 231 -3.11 -16.20 3.48
N THR A 232 -3.87 -15.46 4.29
CA THR A 232 -4.47 -15.98 5.53
C THR A 232 -5.83 -16.63 5.32
N TYR A 233 -6.49 -16.34 4.19
CA TYR A 233 -7.72 -17.02 3.78
C TYR A 233 -7.38 -18.29 2.98
N PRO A 234 -8.08 -19.41 3.21
CA PRO A 234 -7.94 -20.59 2.35
C PRO A 234 -8.29 -20.24 0.90
N ALA A 235 -7.46 -20.68 -0.05
CA ALA A 235 -7.63 -20.35 -1.48
C ALA A 235 -8.98 -20.82 -2.07
N ASP A 236 -9.61 -21.85 -1.50
CA ASP A 236 -10.94 -22.31 -1.94
C ASP A 236 -12.09 -21.43 -1.45
N SER A 237 -11.90 -20.81 -0.29
CA SER A 237 -12.94 -19.97 0.31
C SER A 237 -13.22 -18.73 -0.54
N ILE A 238 -12.19 -18.17 -1.19
CA ILE A 238 -12.31 -16.93 -1.97
C ILE A 238 -13.06 -17.10 -3.31
N ARG A 239 -13.52 -18.32 -3.63
CA ARG A 239 -14.45 -18.59 -4.74
C ARG A 239 -15.88 -18.90 -4.29
N SER A 240 -16.07 -19.18 -3.00
CA SER A 240 -17.41 -19.48 -2.46
C SER A 240 -18.21 -18.20 -2.32
N ALA A 241 -19.30 -18.06 -3.07
CA ALA A 241 -20.18 -16.88 -2.99
C ALA A 241 -20.63 -16.58 -1.55
N SER A 242 -21.00 -17.61 -0.78
CA SER A 242 -21.41 -17.42 0.62
C SER A 242 -20.26 -16.95 1.53
N TRP A 243 -19.05 -17.44 1.29
CA TRP A 243 -17.87 -17.01 2.05
C TRP A 243 -17.51 -15.58 1.68
N VAL A 244 -17.30 -15.33 0.39
CA VAL A 244 -16.87 -14.02 -0.11
C VAL A 244 -17.91 -12.97 0.23
N HIS A 245 -19.22 -13.25 0.18
CA HIS A 245 -20.24 -12.30 0.60
C HIS A 245 -20.17 -11.90 2.07
N ARG A 246 -19.72 -12.81 2.94
CA ARG A 246 -19.58 -12.53 4.38
C ARG A 246 -18.21 -11.95 4.75
N MET A 247 -17.14 -12.53 4.20
CA MET A 247 -15.76 -12.36 4.68
C MET A 247 -14.89 -11.48 3.77
N GLY A 248 -15.31 -11.24 2.52
CA GLY A 248 -14.46 -10.72 1.47
C GLY A 248 -13.59 -11.82 0.85
N HIS A 249 -12.89 -11.51 -0.25
CA HIS A 249 -11.83 -12.37 -0.78
C HIS A 249 -10.48 -12.13 -0.10
N SER A 250 -10.36 -11.03 0.63
CA SER A 250 -9.25 -10.72 1.53
C SER A 250 -9.82 -10.27 2.89
N PRO A 251 -9.11 -10.49 4.01
CA PRO A 251 -9.56 -10.04 5.32
C PRO A 251 -9.45 -8.54 5.57
N SER A 252 -8.87 -7.79 4.64
CA SER A 252 -8.51 -6.38 4.85
C SER A 252 -8.76 -5.57 3.58
N ILE A 253 -9.30 -4.36 3.73
CA ILE A 253 -9.26 -3.36 2.66
C ILE A 253 -7.85 -2.80 2.46
N MET A 254 -7.00 -2.90 3.49
CA MET A 254 -5.60 -2.48 3.49
C MET A 254 -4.67 -3.53 2.87
N ASP A 255 -5.17 -4.72 2.58
CA ASP A 255 -4.43 -5.70 1.79
C ASP A 255 -4.37 -5.24 0.33
N TYR A 256 -3.21 -5.46 -0.29
CA TYR A 256 -2.97 -5.14 -1.68
C TYR A 256 -3.46 -6.23 -2.65
N SER A 257 -4.23 -7.20 -2.17
CA SER A 257 -5.17 -8.01 -2.94
C SER A 257 -6.23 -7.13 -3.59
N ARG A 258 -6.03 -6.77 -4.85
CA ARG A 258 -6.93 -5.94 -5.67
C ARG A 258 -8.25 -6.66 -5.99
N MET A 259 -8.53 -6.95 -7.25
CA MET A 259 -9.80 -7.60 -7.62
C MET A 259 -9.63 -9.11 -7.55
N ASN A 260 -10.68 -9.83 -7.16
CA ASN A 260 -10.66 -11.28 -7.05
C ASN A 260 -10.51 -11.97 -8.42
N TYR A 261 -9.30 -11.95 -8.98
CA TYR A 261 -8.98 -12.52 -10.30
C TYR A 261 -8.99 -14.04 -10.31
N VAL A 262 -9.12 -14.69 -9.15
CA VAL A 262 -9.25 -16.16 -9.03
C VAL A 262 -10.68 -16.60 -9.32
N ALA A 263 -11.67 -15.72 -9.08
CA ALA A 263 -13.08 -16.00 -9.34
C ALA A 263 -13.33 -16.37 -10.80
N GLN A 264 -14.14 -17.42 -10.99
CA GLN A 264 -14.52 -17.93 -12.29
C GLN A 264 -15.96 -17.52 -12.63
N PRO A 265 -16.34 -17.44 -13.93
CA PRO A 265 -17.72 -17.13 -14.32
C PRO A 265 -18.76 -18.06 -13.67
N GLU A 266 -18.43 -19.33 -13.46
CA GLU A 266 -19.27 -20.31 -12.78
C GLU A 266 -19.52 -20.02 -11.29
N ASP A 267 -18.68 -19.21 -10.64
CA ASP A 267 -18.79 -18.86 -9.21
C ASP A 267 -19.90 -17.82 -8.96
N LYS A 268 -20.30 -17.07 -10.00
CA LYS A 268 -21.41 -16.09 -9.98
C LYS A 268 -21.33 -15.06 -8.84
N LEU A 269 -20.11 -14.60 -8.52
CA LEU A 269 -19.90 -13.55 -7.53
C LEU A 269 -20.47 -12.21 -8.03
N PRO A 270 -21.24 -11.46 -7.20
CA PRO A 270 -21.65 -10.11 -7.56
C PRO A 270 -20.45 -9.14 -7.54
N LEU A 271 -20.57 -8.00 -8.20
CA LEU A 271 -19.51 -6.97 -8.28
C LEU A 271 -18.94 -6.61 -6.90
N SER A 272 -19.81 -6.44 -5.89
CA SER A 272 -19.41 -6.08 -4.52
C SER A 272 -18.52 -7.11 -3.83
N ASP A 273 -18.49 -8.34 -4.37
CA ASP A 273 -17.70 -9.46 -3.88
C ASP A 273 -16.45 -9.71 -4.73
N ILE A 274 -16.26 -8.95 -5.82
CA ILE A 274 -15.03 -8.95 -6.62
C ILE A 274 -14.03 -7.92 -6.10
N THR A 275 -14.51 -6.81 -5.53
CA THR A 275 -13.67 -5.71 -5.01
C THR A 275 -13.41 -5.86 -3.51
N PRO A 276 -12.24 -5.43 -2.99
CA PRO A 276 -11.96 -5.52 -1.55
C PRO A 276 -12.87 -4.60 -0.75
N ARG A 277 -12.95 -4.85 0.55
CA ARG A 277 -13.80 -4.11 1.47
C ARG A 277 -13.31 -4.23 2.89
N VAL A 278 -13.85 -3.40 3.77
CA VAL A 278 -13.54 -3.44 5.21
C VAL A 278 -13.88 -4.83 5.76
N GLY A 279 -12.84 -5.54 6.18
CA GLY A 279 -12.90 -6.93 6.59
C GLY A 279 -12.61 -7.14 8.09
N PRO A 280 -12.49 -8.41 8.50
CA PRO A 280 -12.22 -8.76 9.90
C PRO A 280 -10.87 -8.22 10.41
N TRP A 281 -9.83 -8.17 9.57
CA TRP A 281 -8.53 -7.63 9.98
C TRP A 281 -8.63 -6.14 10.30
N ASP A 282 -9.26 -5.34 9.42
CA ASP A 282 -9.42 -3.89 9.62
C ASP A 282 -10.10 -3.58 10.95
N ARG A 283 -11.18 -4.30 11.25
CA ARG A 283 -11.95 -4.12 12.49
C ARG A 283 -11.14 -4.52 13.72
N TYR A 284 -10.38 -5.60 13.62
CA TYR A 284 -9.51 -6.07 14.70
C TYR A 284 -8.37 -5.08 14.95
N THR A 285 -7.70 -4.60 13.90
CA THR A 285 -6.61 -3.64 14.00
C THR A 285 -7.13 -2.31 14.55
N ILE A 286 -8.25 -1.79 14.06
CA ILE A 286 -8.86 -0.58 14.63
C ILE A 286 -9.24 -0.76 16.10
N MET A 287 -9.77 -1.92 16.49
CA MET A 287 -10.02 -2.23 17.90
C MET A 287 -8.72 -2.17 18.71
N TRP A 288 -7.65 -2.82 18.23
CA TRP A 288 -6.37 -2.81 18.92
C TRP A 288 -5.78 -1.39 19.04
N GLY A 289 -5.93 -0.54 18.03
CA GLY A 289 -5.37 0.81 18.02
C GLY A 289 -6.20 1.86 18.76
N TYR A 290 -7.52 1.74 18.79
CA TYR A 290 -8.42 2.80 19.28
C TYR A 290 -9.27 2.43 20.50
N LYS A 291 -9.38 1.14 20.86
CA LYS A 291 -10.13 0.76 22.05
C LYS A 291 -9.44 1.31 23.31
N GLU A 292 -10.21 2.06 24.10
CA GLU A 292 -9.76 2.65 25.36
C GLU A 292 -9.33 1.55 26.36
N ILE A 293 -8.20 1.79 27.02
CA ILE A 293 -7.69 0.97 28.13
C ILE A 293 -7.46 1.92 29.30
N THR A 294 -7.99 1.58 30.47
CA THR A 294 -7.69 2.33 31.69
C THR A 294 -6.26 2.04 32.12
N ALA A 295 -5.38 3.02 31.96
CA ALA A 295 -3.95 2.92 32.21
C ALA A 295 -3.39 4.30 32.59
N GLU A 296 -2.49 4.38 33.58
CA GLU A 296 -1.85 5.64 33.96
C GLU A 296 -0.65 5.97 33.06
N THR A 297 0.02 4.93 32.56
CA THR A 297 1.14 5.03 31.63
C THR A 297 0.95 4.15 30.40
N PRO A 298 1.64 4.44 29.28
CA PRO A 298 1.63 3.55 28.10
C PRO A 298 2.08 2.11 28.39
N ASP A 299 2.93 1.92 29.41
CA ASP A 299 3.46 0.59 29.75
C ASP A 299 2.43 -0.25 30.53
N ASP A 300 1.45 0.37 31.19
CA ASP A 300 0.36 -0.34 31.87
C ASP A 300 -0.62 -1.00 30.90
N GLU A 301 -0.69 -0.53 29.64
CA GLU A 301 -1.53 -1.16 28.61
C GLU A 301 -0.99 -2.53 28.15
N ARG A 302 0.29 -2.83 28.39
CA ARG A 302 1.03 -3.93 27.73
C ARG A 302 0.39 -5.30 27.90
N ALA A 303 -0.13 -5.63 29.09
CA ALA A 303 -0.74 -6.93 29.33
C ALA A 303 -2.02 -7.12 28.50
N THR A 304 -2.84 -6.08 28.41
CA THR A 304 -4.07 -6.07 27.60
C THR A 304 -3.74 -6.09 26.11
N LEU A 305 -2.76 -5.30 25.66
CA LEU A 305 -2.33 -5.26 24.27
C LEU A 305 -1.73 -6.60 23.81
N GLU A 306 -0.96 -7.27 24.68
CA GLU A 306 -0.47 -8.64 24.42
C GLU A 306 -1.64 -9.59 24.25
N GLN A 307 -2.60 -9.59 25.17
CA GLN A 307 -3.78 -10.47 25.08
C GLN A 307 -4.52 -10.28 23.76
N TRP A 308 -4.71 -9.03 23.33
CA TRP A 308 -5.38 -8.73 22.06
C TRP A 308 -4.53 -9.16 20.87
N ALA A 309 -3.23 -8.85 20.87
CA ALA A 309 -2.32 -9.25 19.80
C ALA A 309 -2.30 -10.77 19.60
N ARG A 310 -2.41 -11.55 20.69
CA ARG A 310 -2.42 -13.02 20.66
C ARG A 310 -3.69 -13.64 20.07
N MET A 311 -4.74 -12.87 19.80
CA MET A 311 -5.93 -13.37 19.09
C MET A 311 -5.57 -13.97 17.73
N GLN A 312 -4.53 -13.42 17.07
CA GLN A 312 -4.01 -13.90 15.78
C GLN A 312 -3.43 -15.33 15.80
N ASP A 313 -3.13 -15.88 16.99
CA ASP A 313 -2.68 -17.26 17.12
C ASP A 313 -3.80 -18.23 16.72
N SER A 314 -5.04 -17.90 17.12
CA SER A 314 -6.24 -18.68 16.84
C SER A 314 -6.98 -18.26 15.57
N VAL A 315 -6.80 -17.01 15.15
CA VAL A 315 -7.49 -16.40 14.00
C VAL A 315 -6.44 -15.95 12.99
N PRO A 316 -6.09 -16.79 11.99
CA PRO A 316 -4.98 -16.51 11.08
C PRO A 316 -5.12 -15.17 10.34
N TRP A 317 -6.35 -14.75 10.01
CA TRP A 317 -6.63 -13.50 9.32
C TRP A 317 -6.64 -12.25 10.22
N TYR A 318 -6.13 -12.35 11.45
CA TYR A 318 -5.73 -11.21 12.28
C TYR A 318 -4.21 -10.99 12.28
N ARG A 319 -3.46 -11.85 11.58
CA ARG A 319 -2.01 -11.70 11.47
C ARG A 319 -1.69 -10.49 10.61
N PHE A 320 -0.55 -9.89 10.89
CA PHE A 320 0.00 -8.80 10.09
C PHE A 320 1.44 -9.14 9.74
N SER A 321 1.81 -8.82 8.50
CA SER A 321 3.21 -8.65 8.14
C SER A 321 3.33 -7.67 7.00
N GLY A 322 4.12 -6.60 7.19
CA GLY A 322 4.39 -5.61 6.15
C GLY A 322 5.53 -5.96 5.20
N ASN A 323 6.16 -7.14 5.37
CA ASN A 323 7.14 -7.75 4.46
C ASN A 323 7.43 -9.20 4.91
N ASN A 324 7.98 -10.03 4.04
CA ASN A 324 8.53 -11.32 4.40
C ASN A 324 9.95 -11.47 3.85
N ALA A 325 10.93 -11.48 4.77
CA ALA A 325 12.35 -11.63 4.44
C ALA A 325 12.70 -13.01 3.85
N PHE A 326 11.78 -13.98 3.91
CA PHE A 326 11.91 -15.31 3.34
C PHE A 326 11.24 -15.37 1.96
N GLY A 327 11.75 -14.56 1.02
CA GLY A 327 11.31 -14.59 -0.38
C GLY A 327 9.90 -14.04 -0.65
N GLN A 328 9.35 -13.20 0.23
CA GLN A 328 8.05 -12.53 0.05
C GLN A 328 6.82 -13.44 -0.09
N TYR A 329 6.94 -14.75 0.17
CA TYR A 329 5.81 -15.67 0.11
C TYR A 329 4.67 -15.20 1.02
N GLY A 330 3.47 -15.12 0.43
CA GLY A 330 2.26 -14.69 1.12
C GLY A 330 2.22 -13.21 1.48
N THR A 331 3.20 -12.39 1.09
CA THR A 331 3.23 -10.94 1.34
C THR A 331 3.44 -10.13 0.06
N LEU A 332 3.08 -10.68 -1.09
CA LEU A 332 3.27 -10.01 -2.38
C LEU A 332 2.09 -9.11 -2.72
N ASN A 333 2.43 -7.99 -3.35
CA ASN A 333 1.44 -7.09 -3.91
C ASN A 333 0.64 -7.77 -5.03
N GLU A 334 -0.63 -7.38 -5.14
CA GLU A 334 -1.56 -7.84 -6.18
C GLU A 334 -1.80 -9.35 -6.18
N ALA A 335 -1.51 -10.05 -5.09
CA ALA A 335 -1.76 -11.46 -4.92
C ALA A 335 -3.18 -11.72 -4.41
N VAL A 336 -3.85 -12.73 -4.96
CA VAL A 336 -5.17 -13.18 -4.54
C VAL A 336 -5.13 -14.69 -4.33
N GLY A 337 -5.54 -15.14 -3.14
CA GLY A 337 -5.57 -16.58 -2.80
C GLY A 337 -4.18 -17.20 -2.72
N ASP A 338 -3.18 -16.42 -2.34
CA ASP A 338 -1.77 -16.81 -2.21
C ASP A 338 -1.46 -17.63 -0.94
N ALA A 339 -2.50 -18.08 -0.24
CA ALA A 339 -2.40 -19.28 0.60
C ALA A 339 -2.03 -20.52 -0.22
N ASP A 340 -2.42 -20.54 -1.51
CA ASP A 340 -1.98 -21.52 -2.50
C ASP A 340 -1.75 -20.83 -3.87
N PRO A 341 -0.59 -20.18 -4.06
CA PRO A 341 -0.30 -19.43 -5.28
C PRO A 341 -0.38 -20.31 -6.53
N VAL A 342 0.07 -21.57 -6.45
CA VAL A 342 0.04 -22.51 -7.58
C VAL A 342 -1.38 -22.71 -8.09
N ARG A 343 -2.33 -22.95 -7.19
CA ARG A 343 -3.73 -23.15 -7.56
C ARG A 343 -4.40 -21.87 -8.04
N SER A 344 -4.18 -20.77 -7.33
CA SER A 344 -4.77 -19.46 -7.63
C SER A 344 -4.28 -18.94 -8.98
N THR A 345 -2.99 -19.06 -9.28
CA THR A 345 -2.42 -18.65 -10.57
C THR A 345 -2.92 -19.51 -11.72
N ARG A 346 -3.14 -20.83 -11.55
CA ARG A 346 -3.80 -21.65 -12.60
C ARG A 346 -5.19 -21.13 -12.97
N LEU A 347 -5.96 -20.70 -11.96
CA LEU A 347 -7.30 -20.12 -12.16
C LEU A 347 -7.24 -18.72 -12.78
N GLY A 348 -6.28 -17.91 -12.35
CA GLY A 348 -6.00 -16.60 -12.93
C GLY A 348 -5.55 -16.69 -14.40
N PHE A 349 -4.70 -17.65 -14.76
CA PHE A 349 -4.28 -17.90 -16.15
C PHE A 349 -5.45 -18.28 -17.05
N LYS A 350 -6.38 -19.12 -16.54
CA LYS A 350 -7.64 -19.43 -17.24
C LYS A 350 -8.47 -18.16 -17.48
N ASN A 351 -8.44 -17.20 -16.56
CA ASN A 351 -9.11 -15.91 -16.70
C ASN A 351 -8.39 -14.98 -17.68
N ILE A 352 -7.07 -14.86 -17.60
CA ILE A 352 -6.26 -14.10 -18.55
C ILE A 352 -6.51 -14.59 -19.98
N ALA A 353 -6.57 -15.91 -20.22
CA ALA A 353 -6.88 -16.46 -21.53
C ALA A 353 -8.24 -15.99 -22.08
N ARG A 354 -9.24 -15.77 -21.21
CA ARG A 354 -10.53 -15.16 -21.59
C ARG A 354 -10.39 -13.67 -21.85
N VAL A 355 -9.73 -12.93 -20.95
CA VAL A 355 -9.54 -11.48 -21.03
C VAL A 355 -8.80 -11.08 -22.31
N VAL A 356 -7.79 -11.85 -22.70
CA VAL A 356 -7.06 -11.67 -23.97
C VAL A 356 -8.01 -11.65 -25.17
N GLY A 357 -9.08 -12.45 -25.13
CA GLY A 357 -10.13 -12.46 -26.16
C GLY A 357 -10.94 -11.17 -26.25
N TYR A 358 -11.04 -10.38 -25.17
CA TYR A 358 -11.81 -9.13 -25.13
C TYR A 358 -11.00 -7.90 -25.55
N ILE A 359 -9.67 -8.02 -25.63
CA ILE A 359 -8.77 -6.89 -25.93
C ILE A 359 -9.12 -6.18 -27.26
N PRO A 360 -9.32 -6.87 -28.41
CA PRO A 360 -9.63 -6.18 -29.66
C PRO A 360 -10.91 -5.35 -29.59
N SER A 361 -11.98 -5.87 -28.96
CA SER A 361 -13.24 -5.15 -28.83
C SER A 361 -13.19 -4.02 -27.80
N ALA A 362 -12.43 -4.19 -26.71
CA ALA A 362 -12.33 -3.19 -25.65
C ALA A 362 -11.37 -2.05 -26.02
N GLY A 363 -10.31 -2.37 -26.77
CA GLY A 363 -9.19 -1.49 -27.02
C GLY A 363 -9.22 -0.72 -28.34
N THR A 364 -10.30 -0.82 -29.11
CA THR A 364 -10.37 -0.22 -30.45
C THR A 364 -11.61 0.64 -30.59
N ARG A 365 -11.43 1.82 -31.19
CA ARG A 365 -12.50 2.81 -31.35
C ARG A 365 -12.47 3.42 -32.74
N PRO A 366 -13.64 3.72 -33.34
CA PRO A 366 -13.71 4.41 -34.62
C PRO A 366 -13.02 5.78 -34.54
N GLY A 367 -12.05 6.01 -35.43
CA GLY A 367 -11.36 7.30 -35.54
C GLY A 367 -10.22 7.53 -34.56
N GLU A 368 -9.91 6.57 -33.68
CA GLU A 368 -8.75 6.62 -32.78
C GLU A 368 -7.62 5.69 -33.25
N ASP A 369 -6.41 5.89 -32.73
CA ASP A 369 -5.26 5.01 -32.96
C ASP A 369 -5.35 3.70 -32.14
N ASN A 370 -4.29 2.90 -32.16
CA ASN A 370 -4.23 1.62 -31.45
C ASN A 370 -3.53 1.72 -30.07
N ASP A 371 -3.38 2.90 -29.48
CA ASP A 371 -2.67 3.05 -28.20
C ASP A 371 -3.40 2.34 -27.06
N LEU A 372 -4.74 2.44 -27.01
CA LEU A 372 -5.54 1.71 -26.02
C LEU A 372 -5.43 0.20 -26.23
N LEU A 373 -5.45 -0.27 -27.49
CA LEU A 373 -5.27 -1.68 -27.83
C LEU A 373 -3.93 -2.20 -27.32
N LYS A 374 -2.86 -1.45 -27.58
CA LYS A 374 -1.50 -1.76 -27.12
C LYS A 374 -1.43 -1.78 -25.59
N GLU A 375 -2.01 -0.79 -24.94
CA GLU A 375 -2.01 -0.69 -23.49
C GLU A 375 -2.71 -1.87 -22.82
N LEU A 376 -3.92 -2.25 -23.27
CA LEU A 376 -4.64 -3.39 -22.71
C LEU A 376 -3.87 -4.71 -22.91
N TYR A 377 -3.21 -4.87 -24.06
CA TYR A 377 -2.36 -6.03 -24.32
C TYR A 377 -1.15 -6.08 -23.39
N ASP A 378 -0.43 -4.96 -23.25
CA ASP A 378 0.73 -4.84 -22.36
C ASP A 378 0.35 -5.08 -20.90
N ARG A 379 -0.78 -4.53 -20.45
CA ARG A 379 -1.30 -4.71 -19.10
C ARG A 379 -1.72 -6.16 -18.85
N THR A 380 -2.32 -6.83 -19.83
CA THR A 380 -2.75 -8.23 -19.69
C THR A 380 -1.55 -9.19 -19.63
N VAL A 381 -0.54 -8.98 -20.49
CA VAL A 381 0.73 -9.73 -20.41
C VAL A 381 1.47 -9.41 -19.11
N GLY A 382 1.41 -8.15 -18.66
CA GLY A 382 1.92 -7.73 -17.36
C GLY A 382 1.26 -8.48 -16.21
N GLN A 383 -0.08 -8.53 -16.17
CA GLN A 383 -0.85 -9.25 -15.16
C GLN A 383 -0.48 -10.75 -15.12
N TRP A 384 -0.33 -11.38 -16.29
CA TRP A 384 0.13 -12.77 -16.39
C TRP A 384 1.46 -13.00 -15.67
N ALA A 385 2.45 -12.15 -15.92
CA ALA A 385 3.75 -12.29 -15.26
C ALA A 385 3.72 -11.88 -13.79
N THR A 386 2.81 -11.00 -13.36
CA THR A 386 2.56 -10.74 -11.92
C THR A 386 2.05 -12.01 -11.23
N GLU A 387 1.03 -12.66 -11.78
CA GLU A 387 0.44 -13.88 -11.19
C GLU A 387 1.42 -15.07 -11.21
N ALA A 388 2.27 -15.20 -12.23
CA ALA A 388 3.35 -16.18 -12.25
C ALA A 388 4.42 -15.91 -11.18
N GLY A 389 4.75 -14.63 -10.95
CA GLY A 389 5.71 -14.21 -9.92
C GLY A 389 5.28 -14.65 -8.52
N HIS A 390 3.97 -14.69 -8.23
CA HIS A 390 3.46 -15.21 -6.95
C HIS A 390 3.88 -16.66 -6.70
N VAL A 391 3.94 -17.50 -7.75
CA VAL A 391 4.39 -18.90 -7.62
C VAL A 391 5.90 -19.00 -7.42
N ALA A 392 6.68 -18.10 -8.05
CA ALA A 392 8.13 -18.09 -7.93
C ALA A 392 8.59 -17.90 -6.46
N THR A 393 7.84 -17.13 -5.66
CA THR A 393 8.14 -16.92 -4.23
C THR A 393 8.14 -18.19 -3.37
N ILE A 394 7.57 -19.29 -3.85
CA ILE A 394 7.57 -20.55 -3.14
C ILE A 394 8.99 -21.15 -3.11
N ILE A 395 9.81 -20.90 -4.14
CA ILE A 395 11.15 -21.46 -4.26
C ILE A 395 12.10 -20.75 -3.28
N GLY A 396 12.55 -21.47 -2.26
CA GLY A 396 13.31 -20.85 -1.16
C GLY A 396 12.44 -19.89 -0.33
N GLY A 397 11.11 -20.02 -0.42
CA GLY A 397 10.12 -19.25 0.31
C GLY A 397 9.79 -19.80 1.70
N GLY A 398 9.14 -18.98 2.51
CA GLY A 398 8.83 -19.29 3.90
C GLY A 398 7.66 -18.48 4.42
N THR A 399 7.04 -18.91 5.53
CA THR A 399 5.97 -18.15 6.19
C THR A 399 6.54 -17.28 7.29
N VAL A 400 5.91 -16.12 7.52
CA VAL A 400 6.19 -15.22 8.64
C VAL A 400 5.00 -15.13 9.60
N GLN A 401 5.27 -15.17 10.89
CA GLN A 401 4.31 -14.84 11.96
C GLN A 401 5.08 -14.12 13.07
N TYR A 402 4.89 -12.81 13.20
CA TYR A 402 5.51 -12.05 14.29
C TYR A 402 5.00 -12.53 15.66
N LYS A 403 5.89 -12.49 16.66
CA LYS A 403 5.68 -13.07 17.99
C LYS A 403 6.30 -12.18 19.04
N SER A 404 5.68 -12.09 20.22
CA SER A 404 6.33 -11.43 21.36
C SER A 404 7.55 -12.22 21.82
N GLY A 405 8.51 -11.56 22.46
CA GLY A 405 9.76 -12.21 22.91
C GLY A 405 9.55 -13.36 23.93
N SER A 406 8.40 -13.41 24.60
CA SER A 406 8.02 -14.49 25.50
C SER A 406 7.21 -15.61 24.82
N GLN A 407 6.78 -15.41 23.58
CA GLN A 407 6.01 -16.40 22.83
C GLN A 407 6.93 -17.46 22.22
N GLN A 408 6.56 -18.73 22.40
CA GLN A 408 7.28 -19.85 21.82
C GLN A 408 7.05 -19.99 20.31
N GLY A 409 8.01 -20.64 19.64
CA GLY A 409 7.97 -20.96 18.21
C GLY A 409 8.75 -19.97 17.36
N ALA A 410 8.98 -20.35 16.10
CA ALA A 410 9.72 -19.53 15.16
C ALA A 410 8.85 -18.41 14.57
N VAL A 411 9.44 -17.23 14.34
CA VAL A 411 8.81 -16.15 13.56
C VAL A 411 8.84 -16.47 12.06
N TYR A 412 9.92 -17.10 11.60
CA TYR A 412 10.14 -17.48 10.20
C TYR A 412 10.22 -18.99 10.08
N SER A 413 9.48 -19.57 9.13
CA SER A 413 9.49 -21.02 8.87
C SER A 413 9.60 -21.28 7.37
N ALA A 414 10.58 -22.08 6.96
CA ALA A 414 10.75 -22.46 5.56
C ALA A 414 9.55 -23.27 5.06
N LEU A 415 9.19 -23.11 3.79
CA LEU A 415 8.17 -23.95 3.17
C LEU A 415 8.68 -25.40 3.01
N PRO A 416 7.78 -26.39 3.05
CA PRO A 416 8.17 -27.79 2.82
C PRO A 416 8.71 -27.99 1.39
N ARG A 417 9.75 -28.82 1.25
CA ARG A 417 10.35 -29.18 -0.06
C ARG A 417 9.31 -29.65 -1.10
N ALA A 418 8.24 -30.30 -0.66
CA ALA A 418 7.14 -30.71 -1.54
C ALA A 418 6.48 -29.53 -2.25
N ARG A 419 6.30 -28.39 -1.57
CA ARG A 419 5.73 -27.17 -2.15
C ARG A 419 6.68 -26.53 -3.16
N GLU A 420 7.98 -26.53 -2.91
CA GLU A 420 8.97 -26.08 -3.89
C GLU A 420 8.97 -26.93 -5.16
N ILE A 421 8.89 -28.26 -5.02
CA ILE A 421 8.81 -29.18 -6.18
C ILE A 421 7.53 -28.92 -6.99
N GLU A 422 6.41 -28.68 -6.32
CA GLU A 422 5.15 -28.34 -6.96
C GLU A 422 5.22 -27.01 -7.72
N ALA A 423 5.81 -25.97 -7.11
CA ALA A 423 6.02 -24.68 -7.76
C ALA A 423 6.94 -24.80 -8.98
N MET A 424 8.05 -25.53 -8.87
CA MET A 424 8.93 -25.79 -10.04
C MET A 424 8.20 -26.52 -11.16
N ARG A 425 7.35 -27.49 -10.83
CA ARG A 425 6.53 -28.18 -11.83
C ARG A 425 5.58 -27.22 -12.52
N PHE A 426 4.87 -26.38 -11.76
CA PHE A 426 4.00 -25.34 -12.32
C PHE A 426 4.78 -24.41 -13.26
N LEU A 427 5.95 -23.90 -12.84
CA LEU A 427 6.76 -23.00 -13.67
C LEU A 427 7.19 -23.67 -14.98
N ASN A 428 7.60 -24.93 -14.95
CA ASN A 428 7.92 -25.69 -16.17
C ASN A 428 6.70 -25.85 -17.10
N GLU A 429 5.53 -26.15 -16.54
CA GLU A 429 4.31 -26.45 -17.28
C GLU A 429 3.63 -25.20 -17.88
N GLU A 430 3.60 -24.10 -17.13
CA GLU A 430 2.75 -22.93 -17.38
C GLU A 430 3.54 -21.65 -17.70
N VAL A 431 4.83 -21.58 -17.31
CA VAL A 431 5.66 -20.36 -17.50
C VAL A 431 6.74 -20.58 -18.55
N PHE A 432 7.56 -21.63 -18.45
CA PHE A 432 8.65 -21.87 -19.40
C PHE A 432 8.15 -22.43 -20.73
N LYS A 433 7.06 -23.19 -20.68
CA LYS A 433 6.31 -23.50 -21.89
C LYS A 433 5.68 -22.23 -22.44
N THR A 434 5.87 -21.98 -23.73
CA THR A 434 5.34 -20.77 -24.38
C THR A 434 3.82 -20.65 -24.17
N PRO A 435 3.32 -19.57 -23.54
CA PRO A 435 1.90 -19.33 -23.34
C PRO A 435 1.25 -18.88 -24.65
N THR A 436 0.88 -19.83 -25.50
CA THR A 436 0.42 -19.54 -26.88
C THR A 436 -0.85 -18.70 -26.94
N TYR A 437 -1.69 -18.70 -25.91
CA TYR A 437 -2.87 -17.83 -25.84
C TYR A 437 -2.51 -16.34 -25.69
N LEU A 438 -1.28 -16.01 -25.26
CA LEU A 438 -0.77 -14.63 -25.26
C LEU A 438 -0.21 -14.22 -26.63
N ILE A 439 0.08 -15.16 -27.53
CA ILE A 439 0.55 -14.88 -28.89
C ILE A 439 -0.66 -14.48 -29.75
N ARG A 440 -0.78 -13.17 -30.02
CA ARG A 440 -1.94 -12.58 -30.71
C ARG A 440 -1.52 -11.78 -31.95
N PRO A 441 -1.24 -12.44 -33.09
CA PRO A 441 -0.87 -11.75 -34.32
C PRO A 441 -1.93 -10.74 -34.79
N ASP A 442 -3.21 -11.02 -34.53
CA ASP A 442 -4.35 -10.14 -34.83
C ASP A 442 -4.32 -8.82 -34.04
N ILE A 443 -3.69 -8.81 -32.87
CA ILE A 443 -3.40 -7.60 -32.08
C ILE A 443 -2.06 -7.01 -32.52
N ALA A 444 -1.00 -7.83 -32.56
CA ALA A 444 0.37 -7.40 -32.82
C ALA A 444 0.51 -6.63 -34.14
N SER A 445 -0.07 -7.15 -35.23
CA SER A 445 -0.06 -6.52 -36.56
C SER A 445 -0.66 -5.12 -36.63
N ARG A 446 -1.37 -4.70 -35.57
CA ARG A 446 -1.96 -3.36 -35.45
C ARG A 446 -1.14 -2.40 -34.60
N ILE A 447 -0.21 -2.91 -33.79
CA ILE A 447 0.52 -2.13 -32.77
C ILE A 447 2.04 -2.15 -32.94
N GLU A 448 2.60 -3.15 -33.63
CA GLU A 448 4.04 -3.30 -33.84
C GLU A 448 4.36 -4.15 -35.09
N ALA A 449 5.49 -3.88 -35.75
CA ALA A 449 5.96 -4.68 -36.89
C ALA A 449 6.63 -5.99 -36.42
N GLU A 450 7.43 -5.90 -35.36
CA GLU A 450 8.07 -7.00 -34.65
C GLU A 450 8.10 -6.65 -33.16
N GLY A 451 8.14 -7.64 -32.27
CA GLY A 451 8.25 -7.39 -30.82
C GLY A 451 7.36 -8.27 -29.93
N MET A 452 6.28 -8.84 -30.46
CA MET A 452 5.33 -9.65 -29.68
C MET A 452 5.99 -10.81 -28.93
N LEU A 453 6.90 -11.54 -29.59
CA LEU A 453 7.62 -12.64 -28.94
C LEU A 453 8.62 -12.13 -27.89
N SER A 454 9.24 -10.97 -28.12
CA SER A 454 10.11 -10.31 -27.14
C SER A 454 9.33 -9.84 -25.91
N ARG A 455 8.10 -9.35 -26.09
CA ARG A 455 7.18 -8.98 -25.01
C ARG A 455 6.86 -10.17 -24.10
N ILE A 456 6.52 -11.31 -24.69
CA ILE A 456 6.23 -12.55 -23.95
C ILE A 456 7.51 -13.07 -23.27
N GLY A 457 8.64 -13.11 -23.99
CA GLY A 457 9.93 -13.52 -23.43
C GLY A 457 10.39 -12.63 -22.26
N SER A 458 10.17 -11.31 -22.36
CA SER A 458 10.45 -10.35 -21.28
C SER A 458 9.57 -10.60 -20.06
N ALA A 459 8.28 -10.92 -20.27
CA ALA A 459 7.37 -11.29 -19.20
C ALA A 459 7.80 -12.60 -18.52
N GLN A 460 8.20 -13.62 -19.27
CA GLN A 460 8.76 -14.88 -18.74
C GLN A 460 10.06 -14.64 -17.95
N ASN A 461 10.98 -13.83 -18.48
CA ASN A 461 12.23 -13.48 -17.81
C ASN A 461 12.01 -12.74 -16.49
N ARG A 462 10.98 -11.88 -16.42
CA ARG A 462 10.62 -11.17 -15.19
C ARG A 462 10.24 -12.11 -14.05
N VAL A 463 9.55 -13.23 -14.35
CA VAL A 463 9.19 -14.25 -13.36
C VAL A 463 10.43 -14.98 -12.81
N LEU A 464 11.49 -15.07 -13.60
CA LEU A 464 12.74 -15.74 -13.21
C LEU A 464 13.69 -14.84 -12.41
N ALA A 465 13.52 -13.53 -12.54
CA ALA A 465 14.34 -12.52 -11.87
C ALA A 465 13.72 -12.03 -10.54
N SER A 466 12.50 -12.46 -10.23
CA SER A 466 11.74 -12.06 -9.03
C SER A 466 12.16 -12.79 -7.77
#